data_AF-A0A369SZU8-F1
#
_entry.id   AF-A0A369SZU8-F1
#
_cell.length_a   1.000
_cell.length_b   1.000
_cell.length_c   1.000
_cell.angle_alpha   90.00
_cell.angle_beta   90.00
_cell.angle_gamma   90.00
#
_symmetry.space_group_name_H-M   'P 1'
#
loop_
_entity.id
_entity.type
_entity.pdbx_description
1 polymer ?
#
loop_
_entity_poly.entity_id
_entity_poly.type
_entity_poly.pdbx_seq_one_letter_code
_entity_poly.pdbx_strand_id
1 'polypeptide(L)'
;MTEGCAERIISLLLNLEARELEPEISYEDGPSFHSALGISKEECPNLNELLESLAEEGLLRRHKVGSLPACPNCGSFRLMVRFTCPVCGSINVRRVDAISHLACGFVAPAEEFGSGDSLRCPKCGRALRALGVDYNRLSRVILCEECGRISLSPKLSFECADCGKQSSEAELSL
;
A
#
# COMPACT_ATOMS: atom_id res chain seq x y z
N MET A 1 -13.65 2.43 36.97
CA MET A 1 -13.46 3.51 35.95
C MET A 1 -14.21 3.22 34.65
N THR A 2 -14.67 1.98 34.40
CA THR A 2 -15.35 1.56 33.15
C THR A 2 -16.85 1.91 33.10
N GLU A 3 -17.58 1.84 34.22
CA GLU A 3 -19.03 2.14 34.25
C GLU A 3 -19.37 3.56 33.78
N GLY A 4 -18.53 4.56 34.10
CA GLY A 4 -18.75 5.95 33.70
C GLY A 4 -18.61 6.22 32.20
N CYS A 5 -17.87 5.38 31.46
CA CYS A 5 -17.74 5.60 30.01
C CYS A 5 -19.01 5.16 29.25
N ALA A 6 -19.61 4.03 29.63
CA ALA A 6 -20.78 3.49 28.94
C ALA A 6 -22.00 4.42 29.01
N GLU A 7 -22.34 4.91 30.21
CA GLU A 7 -23.44 5.86 30.41
C GLU A 7 -23.22 7.17 29.64
N ARG A 8 -21.96 7.64 29.60
CA ARG A 8 -21.59 8.86 28.89
C ARG A 8 -21.69 8.68 27.37
N ILE A 9 -21.27 7.54 26.82
CA ILE A 9 -21.41 7.25 25.39
C ILE A 9 -22.88 7.14 25.01
N ILE A 10 -23.69 6.41 25.77
CA ILE A 10 -25.14 6.31 25.51
C ILE A 10 -25.78 7.71 25.53
N SER A 11 -25.42 8.53 26.52
CA SER A 11 -25.90 9.91 26.61
C SER A 11 -25.45 10.75 25.41
N LEU A 12 -24.21 10.61 24.95
CA LEU A 12 -23.72 11.29 23.75
C LEU A 12 -24.46 10.82 22.50
N LEU A 13 -24.65 9.52 22.32
CA LEU A 13 -25.40 8.94 21.19
C LEU A 13 -26.85 9.43 21.14
N LEU A 14 -27.51 9.59 22.29
CA LEU A 14 -28.89 10.10 22.36
C LEU A 14 -28.99 11.61 22.09
N ASN A 15 -27.96 12.37 22.43
CA ASN A 15 -27.93 13.83 22.27
C ASN A 15 -27.28 14.29 20.96
N LEU A 16 -26.51 13.42 20.31
CA LEU A 16 -25.98 13.66 18.98
C LEU A 16 -27.17 13.67 18.00
N GLU A 17 -27.38 14.79 17.30
CA GLU A 17 -28.23 14.83 16.11
C GLU A 17 -27.67 13.95 14.98
N ALA A 18 -26.45 13.42 15.15
CA ALA A 18 -25.78 12.52 14.22
C ALA A 18 -26.50 11.15 14.19
N ARG A 19 -26.99 10.79 13.00
CA ARG A 19 -27.64 9.49 12.74
C ARG A 19 -26.65 8.37 12.42
N GLU A 20 -25.39 8.71 12.18
CA GLU A 20 -24.35 7.80 11.75
C GLU A 20 -23.02 8.27 12.34
N LEU A 21 -22.21 7.31 12.80
CA LEU A 21 -20.85 7.56 13.26
C LEU A 21 -19.90 7.02 12.20
N GLU A 22 -19.04 7.89 11.68
CA GLU A 22 -17.97 7.47 10.76
C GLU A 22 -16.66 7.29 11.53
N PRO A 23 -15.92 6.19 11.29
CA PRO A 23 -14.62 6.00 11.92
C PRO A 23 -13.56 6.85 11.22
N GLU A 24 -12.63 7.40 12.00
CA GLU A 24 -11.35 7.86 11.47
C GLU A 24 -10.36 6.69 11.49
N ILE A 25 -9.56 6.58 10.43
CA ILE A 25 -8.56 5.51 10.31
C ILE A 25 -7.17 6.13 10.44
N SER A 26 -6.40 5.67 11.43
CA SER A 26 -4.99 6.01 11.59
C SER A 26 -4.10 4.78 11.38
N TYR A 27 -2.82 4.99 11.08
CA TYR A 27 -1.87 3.88 10.98
C TYR A 27 -1.60 3.20 12.34
N GLU A 28 -1.63 3.95 13.44
CA GLU A 28 -1.31 3.42 14.75
C GLU A 28 -2.49 2.68 15.39
N ASP A 29 -3.70 3.19 15.20
CA ASP A 29 -4.89 2.77 15.95
C ASP A 29 -5.93 2.07 15.09
N GLY A 30 -5.81 2.19 13.77
CA GLY A 30 -6.80 1.66 12.84
C GLY A 30 -8.09 2.47 12.91
N PRO A 31 -9.24 1.85 12.63
CA PRO A 31 -10.54 2.51 12.74
C PRO A 31 -10.84 2.92 14.18
N SER A 32 -11.27 4.17 14.40
CA SER A 32 -11.58 4.71 15.72
C SER A 32 -12.74 5.69 15.65
N PHE A 33 -13.63 5.66 16.64
CA PHE A 33 -14.80 6.55 16.73
C PHE A 33 -14.66 7.67 17.77
N HIS A 34 -13.49 7.80 18.40
CA HIS A 34 -13.20 8.77 19.46
C HIS A 34 -13.49 10.22 19.03
N SER A 35 -12.96 10.61 17.88
CA SER A 35 -13.15 11.93 17.29
C SER A 35 -14.61 12.20 16.92
N ALA A 36 -15.31 11.21 16.36
CA ALA A 36 -16.73 11.31 16.01
C ALA A 36 -17.63 11.58 17.24
N LEU A 37 -17.22 11.12 18.42
CA LEU A 37 -17.94 11.35 19.68
C LEU A 37 -17.36 12.49 20.53
N GLY A 38 -16.25 13.11 20.10
CA GLY A 38 -15.55 14.14 20.88
C GLY A 38 -15.00 13.63 22.22
N ILE A 39 -14.63 12.34 22.29
CA ILE A 39 -14.08 11.69 23.50
C ILE A 39 -12.62 11.35 23.25
N SER A 40 -11.73 11.61 24.22
CA SER A 40 -10.33 11.22 24.10
C SER A 40 -10.13 9.71 24.35
N LYS A 41 -9.04 9.14 23.83
CA LYS A 41 -8.70 7.72 24.09
C LYS A 41 -8.38 7.44 25.55
N GLU A 42 -7.84 8.43 26.26
CA GLU A 42 -7.55 8.33 27.69
C GLU A 42 -8.85 8.30 28.50
N GLU A 43 -9.87 9.04 28.06
CA GLU A 43 -11.19 9.01 28.69
C GLU A 43 -11.90 7.67 28.49
N CYS A 44 -11.76 7.06 27.30
CA CYS A 44 -12.41 5.79 27.02
C CYS A 44 -11.62 4.88 26.06
N PRO A 45 -10.59 4.18 26.55
CA PRO A 45 -9.70 3.39 25.68
C PRO A 45 -10.41 2.26 24.94
N ASN A 46 -11.52 1.74 25.50
CA ASN A 46 -12.26 0.61 24.94
C ASN A 46 -13.51 1.04 24.15
N LEU A 47 -13.56 2.29 23.66
CA LEU A 47 -14.74 2.83 22.97
C LEU A 47 -15.22 1.93 21.83
N ASN A 48 -14.31 1.45 20.98
CA ASN A 48 -14.69 0.61 19.84
C ASN A 48 -15.34 -0.71 20.27
N GLU A 49 -14.80 -1.39 21.28
CA GLU A 49 -15.35 -2.63 21.83
C GLU A 49 -16.76 -2.41 22.42
N LEU A 50 -16.95 -1.26 23.08
CA LEU A 50 -18.24 -0.88 23.61
C LEU A 50 -19.26 -0.57 22.50
N LEU A 51 -18.87 0.17 21.45
CA LEU A 51 -19.75 0.41 20.30
C LEU A 51 -20.15 -0.89 19.60
N GLU A 52 -19.21 -1.84 19.48
CA GLU A 52 -19.52 -3.17 18.96
C GLU A 52 -20.51 -3.92 19.87
N SER A 53 -20.31 -3.87 21.19
CA SER A 53 -21.23 -4.50 22.16
C SER A 53 -22.65 -3.93 22.06
N LEU A 54 -22.79 -2.60 21.97
CA LEU A 54 -24.08 -1.93 21.76
C LEU A 54 -24.73 -2.32 20.42
N ALA A 55 -23.92 -2.58 19.39
CA ALA A 55 -24.41 -3.08 18.10
C ALA A 55 -24.80 -4.56 18.14
N GLU A 56 -24.17 -5.39 19.00
CA GLU A 56 -24.60 -6.78 19.26
C GLU A 56 -25.94 -6.83 20.02
N GLU A 57 -26.16 -5.90 20.96
CA GLU A 57 -27.42 -5.74 21.69
C GLU A 57 -28.55 -5.10 20.86
N GLY A 58 -28.25 -4.67 19.63
CA GLY A 58 -29.24 -4.11 18.70
C GLY A 58 -29.59 -2.64 18.92
N LEU A 59 -28.84 -1.94 19.79
CA LEU A 59 -28.99 -0.49 20.02
C LEU A 59 -28.35 0.33 18.90
N LEU A 60 -27.29 -0.20 18.29
CA LEU A 60 -26.63 0.37 17.11
C LEU A 60 -26.77 -0.56 15.91
N ARG A 61 -26.70 0.01 14.71
CA ARG A 61 -26.63 -0.75 13.46
C ARG A 61 -25.26 -0.59 12.84
N ARG A 62 -24.67 -1.70 12.43
CA ARG A 62 -23.42 -1.71 11.65
C ARG A 62 -23.70 -1.30 10.23
N HIS A 63 -22.88 -0.39 9.71
CA HIS A 63 -22.87 -0.02 8.31
C HIS A 63 -21.45 -0.20 7.77
N LYS A 64 -21.30 -0.96 6.68
CA LYS A 64 -19.98 -1.24 6.10
C LYS A 64 -19.55 -0.05 5.24
N VAL A 65 -18.55 0.68 5.70
CA VAL A 65 -17.97 1.83 4.97
C VAL A 65 -16.75 1.46 4.11
N GLY A 66 -16.07 0.35 4.42
CA GLY A 66 -14.88 -0.10 3.69
C GLY A 66 -14.32 -1.43 4.19
N SER A 67 -13.22 -1.87 3.56
CA SER A 67 -12.40 -3.02 3.97
C SER A 67 -10.94 -2.56 4.09
N LEU A 68 -10.25 -3.00 5.14
CA LEU A 68 -8.81 -2.80 5.30
C LEU A 68 -8.09 -4.13 5.12
N PRO A 69 -6.99 -4.19 4.35
CA PRO A 69 -6.18 -5.39 4.29
C PRO A 69 -5.57 -5.68 5.65
N ALA A 70 -5.63 -6.95 6.06
CA ALA A 70 -5.08 -7.42 7.31
C ALA A 70 -4.05 -8.52 7.08
N CYS A 71 -3.07 -8.59 7.98
CA CYS A 71 -2.06 -9.63 7.99
C CYS A 71 -2.74 -11.00 8.18
N PRO A 72 -2.53 -11.96 7.29
CA PRO A 72 -3.14 -13.29 7.41
C PRO A 72 -2.66 -14.08 8.62
N ASN A 73 -1.55 -13.66 9.24
CA ASN A 73 -0.95 -14.33 10.39
C ASN A 73 -1.46 -13.80 11.74
N CYS A 74 -1.62 -12.48 11.90
CA CYS A 74 -2.01 -11.88 13.19
C CYS A 74 -3.22 -10.96 13.13
N GLY A 75 -3.84 -10.76 11.95
CA GLY A 75 -4.99 -9.87 11.77
C GLY A 75 -4.66 -8.37 11.80
N SER A 76 -3.40 -7.98 12.02
CA SER A 76 -3.01 -6.56 12.05
C SER A 76 -3.16 -5.90 10.67
N PHE A 77 -3.74 -4.71 10.63
CA PHE A 77 -3.84 -3.87 9.45
C PHE A 77 -2.56 -3.05 9.17
N ARG A 78 -1.58 -3.06 10.10
CA ARG A 78 -0.33 -2.31 9.99
C ARG A 78 0.63 -2.99 9.02
N LEU A 79 0.36 -2.82 7.73
CA LEU A 79 1.09 -3.43 6.63
C LEU A 79 1.96 -2.38 5.92
N MET A 80 3.27 -2.63 5.89
CA MET A 80 4.19 -1.85 5.08
C MET A 80 4.22 -2.39 3.66
N VAL A 81 3.89 -1.54 2.68
CA VAL A 81 3.97 -1.88 1.26
C VAL A 81 5.42 -1.80 0.80
N ARG A 82 5.89 -2.84 0.11
CA ARG A 82 7.23 -2.94 -0.48
C ARG A 82 7.12 -3.19 -1.98
N PHE A 83 7.87 -2.42 -2.77
CA PHE A 83 8.06 -2.70 -4.19
C PHE A 83 9.25 -3.65 -4.33
N THR A 84 9.03 -4.78 -5.00
CA THR A 84 10.04 -5.83 -5.17
C THR A 84 10.29 -6.14 -6.63
N CYS A 85 11.50 -6.63 -6.93
CA CYS A 85 11.86 -7.14 -8.24
C CYS A 85 11.01 -8.39 -8.55
N PRO A 86 10.26 -8.43 -9.66
CA PRO A 86 9.47 -9.61 -10.03
C PRO A 86 10.31 -10.87 -10.28
N VAL A 87 11.62 -10.72 -10.48
CA VAL A 87 12.49 -11.82 -10.88
C VAL A 87 13.30 -12.39 -9.72
N CYS A 88 13.88 -11.55 -8.85
CA CYS A 88 14.68 -12.02 -7.71
C CYS A 88 14.07 -11.71 -6.33
N GLY A 89 12.96 -10.95 -6.26
CA GLY A 89 12.32 -10.57 -4.99
C GLY A 89 13.02 -9.43 -4.23
N SER A 90 14.16 -8.92 -4.70
CA SER A 90 14.87 -7.81 -4.03
C SER A 90 14.01 -6.55 -3.94
N ILE A 91 14.10 -5.85 -2.81
CA ILE A 91 13.49 -4.52 -2.60
C ILE A 91 14.33 -3.38 -3.18
N ASN A 92 15.56 -3.66 -3.62
CA ASN A 92 16.48 -2.66 -4.15
C ASN A 92 16.16 -2.39 -5.62
N VAL A 93 15.06 -1.67 -5.84
CA VAL A 93 14.52 -1.35 -7.15
C VAL A 93 14.30 0.15 -7.29
N ARG A 94 14.51 0.70 -8.50
CA ARG A 94 14.21 2.11 -8.80
C ARG A 94 13.51 2.27 -10.14
N ARG A 95 12.83 3.40 -10.32
CA ARG A 95 12.21 3.78 -11.59
C ARG A 95 13.23 4.45 -12.51
N VAL A 96 13.27 4.02 -13.76
CA VAL A 96 14.15 4.55 -14.81
C VAL A 96 13.41 4.68 -16.12
N ASP A 97 13.97 5.48 -17.03
CA ASP A 97 13.68 5.35 -18.45
C ASP A 97 14.70 4.38 -19.06
N ALA A 98 14.23 3.48 -19.90
CA ALA A 98 15.04 2.45 -20.53
C ALA A 98 14.87 2.47 -22.04
N ILE A 99 15.84 1.88 -22.74
CA ILE A 99 15.79 1.66 -24.18
C ILE A 99 15.82 0.17 -24.44
N SER A 100 14.89 -0.30 -25.28
CA SER A 100 14.89 -1.65 -25.84
C SER A 100 15.35 -1.58 -27.29
N HIS A 101 16.52 -2.14 -27.58
CA HIS A 101 17.03 -2.24 -28.95
C HIS A 101 16.36 -3.41 -29.68
N LEU A 102 15.59 -3.10 -30.72
CA LEU A 102 14.71 -4.06 -31.39
C LEU A 102 15.49 -5.13 -32.16
N ALA A 103 16.66 -4.79 -32.69
CA ALA A 103 17.44 -5.73 -33.51
C ALA A 103 18.18 -6.81 -32.70
N CYS A 104 18.55 -6.57 -31.43
CA CYS A 104 19.29 -7.56 -30.62
C CYS A 104 18.64 -7.89 -29.26
N GLY A 105 17.48 -7.29 -28.97
CA GLY A 105 16.69 -7.49 -27.76
C GLY A 105 17.32 -6.95 -26.48
N PHE A 106 18.41 -6.17 -26.57
CA PHE A 106 19.05 -5.62 -25.37
C PHE A 106 18.20 -4.51 -24.77
N VAL A 107 18.00 -4.58 -23.46
CA VAL A 107 17.25 -3.58 -22.69
C VAL A 107 18.13 -3.12 -21.54
N ALA A 108 18.34 -1.81 -21.45
CA ALA A 108 19.11 -1.19 -20.38
C ALA A 108 18.60 0.23 -20.12
N PRO A 109 18.97 0.87 -18.98
CA PRO A 109 18.71 2.28 -18.74
C PRO A 109 19.14 3.14 -19.93
N ALA A 110 18.37 4.18 -20.25
CA ALA A 110 18.58 4.97 -21.45
C ALA A 110 19.98 5.61 -21.48
N GLU A 111 20.55 5.91 -20.31
CA GLU A 111 21.88 6.51 -20.16
C GLU A 111 23.01 5.59 -20.68
N GLU A 112 22.81 4.27 -20.67
CA GLU A 112 23.80 3.30 -21.18
C GLU A 112 23.91 3.31 -22.71
N PHE A 113 22.91 3.86 -23.41
CA PHE A 113 22.93 3.96 -24.87
C PHE A 113 23.59 5.25 -25.38
N GLY A 114 23.99 6.15 -24.47
CA GLY A 114 24.53 7.47 -24.79
C GLY A 114 23.50 8.59 -24.67
N SER A 115 23.91 9.81 -25.02
CA SER A 115 23.13 11.03 -24.87
C SER A 115 23.07 11.84 -26.17
N GLY A 116 22.06 12.70 -26.31
CA GLY A 116 21.86 13.55 -27.49
C GLY A 116 21.41 12.78 -28.73
N ASP A 117 21.98 13.13 -29.89
CA ASP A 117 21.57 12.60 -31.20
C ASP A 117 22.24 11.28 -31.58
N SER A 118 23.17 10.76 -30.76
CA SER A 118 23.94 9.55 -31.08
C SER A 118 23.71 8.44 -30.06
N LEU A 119 22.63 7.69 -30.22
CA LEU A 119 22.38 6.48 -29.45
C LEU A 119 23.07 5.27 -30.08
N ARG A 120 23.74 4.44 -29.27
CA ARG A 120 24.33 3.16 -29.68
C ARG A 120 24.02 2.07 -28.67
N CYS A 121 23.76 0.86 -29.17
CA CYS A 121 23.55 -0.30 -28.31
C CYS A 121 24.88 -0.72 -27.67
N PRO A 122 25.02 -0.74 -26.33
CA PRO A 122 26.27 -1.14 -25.70
C PRO A 122 26.57 -2.65 -25.88
N LYS A 123 25.54 -3.47 -26.14
CA LYS A 123 25.69 -4.92 -26.40
C LYS A 123 26.27 -5.23 -27.78
N CYS A 124 25.91 -4.49 -28.83
CA CYS A 124 26.30 -4.84 -30.21
C CYS A 124 26.90 -3.69 -31.03
N GLY A 125 27.03 -2.49 -30.46
CA GLY A 125 27.66 -1.32 -31.08
C GLY A 125 26.84 -0.62 -32.18
N ARG A 126 25.69 -1.18 -32.59
CA ARG A 126 24.84 -0.59 -33.64
C ARG A 126 24.26 0.75 -33.19
N ALA A 127 24.17 1.70 -34.12
CA ALA A 127 23.51 2.98 -33.89
C ALA A 127 21.99 2.81 -33.90
N LEU A 128 21.32 3.54 -33.01
CA LEU A 128 19.87 3.62 -32.89
C LEU A 128 19.44 4.97 -33.46
N ARG A 129 18.77 4.99 -34.62
CA ARG A 129 18.43 6.22 -35.34
C ARG A 129 16.93 6.52 -35.30
N ALA A 130 16.11 5.50 -35.48
CA ALA A 130 14.67 5.65 -35.60
C ALA A 130 13.93 4.95 -34.45
N LEU A 131 13.15 5.73 -33.69
CA LEU A 131 12.23 5.22 -32.67
C LEU A 131 11.15 4.34 -33.33
N GLY A 132 10.81 3.21 -32.72
CA GLY A 132 9.85 2.23 -33.24
C GLY A 132 10.41 1.32 -34.34
N VAL A 133 11.61 1.59 -34.85
CA VAL A 133 12.27 0.79 -35.89
C VAL A 133 13.55 0.16 -35.36
N ASP A 134 14.47 0.98 -34.84
CA ASP A 134 15.71 0.50 -34.24
C ASP A 134 15.53 0.22 -32.76
N TYR A 135 14.70 1.03 -32.07
CA TYR A 135 14.55 0.95 -30.63
C TYR A 135 13.19 1.46 -30.14
N ASN A 136 12.78 0.99 -28.97
CA ASN A 136 11.66 1.53 -28.20
C ASN A 136 12.20 2.22 -26.94
N ARG A 137 11.58 3.33 -26.55
CA ARG A 137 11.74 3.91 -25.22
C ARG A 137 10.69 3.33 -24.29
N LEU A 138 11.12 2.94 -23.10
CA LEU A 138 10.28 2.42 -22.04
C LEU A 138 10.39 3.39 -20.86
N SER A 139 9.35 4.19 -20.64
CA SER A 139 9.36 5.18 -19.57
C SER A 139 8.86 4.61 -18.25
N ARG A 140 9.46 5.06 -17.15
CA ARG A 140 9.07 4.69 -15.77
C ARG A 140 9.04 3.18 -15.49
N VAL A 141 9.91 2.42 -16.16
CA VAL A 141 10.11 0.99 -15.87
C VAL A 141 10.91 0.80 -14.59
N ILE A 142 10.92 -0.41 -14.07
CA ILE A 142 11.68 -0.78 -12.88
C ILE A 142 13.00 -1.41 -13.26
N LEU A 143 14.09 -0.86 -12.76
CA LEU A 143 15.41 -1.51 -12.73
C LEU A 143 15.65 -2.10 -11.35
N CYS A 144 16.08 -3.36 -11.31
CA CYS A 144 16.57 -3.99 -10.09
C CYS A 144 18.09 -3.80 -9.97
N GLU A 145 18.53 -3.15 -8.90
CA GLU A 145 19.96 -2.91 -8.63
C GLU A 145 20.69 -4.19 -8.21
N GLU A 146 19.95 -5.22 -7.76
CA GLU A 146 20.54 -6.49 -7.32
C GLU A 146 20.84 -7.44 -8.49
N CYS A 147 19.92 -7.56 -9.46
CA CYS A 147 20.05 -8.51 -10.56
C CYS A 147 20.13 -7.88 -11.95
N GLY A 148 20.11 -6.54 -12.04
CA GLY A 148 20.20 -5.78 -13.28
C GLY A 148 19.00 -5.91 -14.22
N ARG A 149 17.93 -6.63 -13.82
CA ARG A 149 16.78 -6.85 -14.70
C ARG A 149 15.85 -5.64 -14.73
N ILE A 150 15.32 -5.38 -15.91
CA ILE A 150 14.29 -4.38 -16.17
C ILE A 150 12.93 -5.05 -16.27
N SER A 151 11.91 -4.47 -15.64
CA SER A 151 10.52 -4.94 -15.66
C SER A 151 9.58 -3.77 -15.84
N LEU A 152 8.42 -3.99 -16.46
CA LEU A 152 7.44 -2.92 -16.69
C LEU A 152 6.85 -2.37 -15.39
N SER A 153 6.68 -3.25 -14.39
CA SER A 153 6.14 -2.91 -13.09
C SER A 153 6.86 -3.70 -11.99
N PRO A 154 6.89 -3.18 -10.75
CA PRO A 154 7.37 -3.94 -9.61
C PRO A 154 6.30 -4.96 -9.20
N LYS A 155 6.70 -5.94 -8.38
CA LYS A 155 5.75 -6.77 -7.63
C LYS A 155 5.50 -6.13 -6.26
N LEU A 156 4.24 -6.07 -5.83
CA LEU A 156 3.91 -5.65 -4.47
C LEU A 156 4.13 -6.81 -3.50
N SER A 157 4.78 -6.52 -2.38
CA SER A 157 4.77 -7.36 -1.19
C SER A 157 4.43 -6.51 0.03
N PHE A 158 3.94 -7.17 1.07
CA PHE A 158 3.47 -6.53 2.29
C PHE A 158 4.21 -7.16 3.46
N GLU A 159 4.73 -6.32 4.35
CA GLU A 159 5.35 -6.77 5.59
C GLU A 159 4.54 -6.25 6.77
N CYS A 160 4.07 -7.16 7.62
CA CYS A 160 3.35 -6.77 8.82
C CYS A 160 4.31 -6.12 9.83
N ALA A 161 3.99 -4.90 10.26
CA ALA A 161 4.78 -4.18 11.27
C ALA A 161 4.76 -4.87 12.64
N ASP A 162 3.76 -5.72 12.90
CA ASP A 162 3.51 -6.29 14.23
C ASP A 162 4.17 -7.65 14.41
N CYS A 163 4.19 -8.47 13.35
CA CYS A 163 4.75 -9.82 13.40
C CYS A 163 5.83 -10.09 12.36
N GLY A 164 6.16 -9.13 11.49
CA GLY A 164 7.18 -9.26 10.45
C GLY A 164 6.81 -10.20 9.29
N LYS A 165 5.60 -10.79 9.29
CA LYS A 165 5.17 -11.69 8.22
C LYS A 165 5.14 -10.96 6.88
N GLN A 166 5.86 -11.52 5.91
CA GLN A 166 5.76 -11.11 4.52
C GLN A 166 4.64 -11.87 3.81
N SER A 167 3.85 -11.14 3.02
CA SER A 167 2.72 -11.67 2.26
C SER A 167 2.65 -10.98 0.89
N SER A 168 2.12 -11.68 -0.11
CA SER A 168 1.68 -11.09 -1.36
C SER A 168 0.26 -10.52 -1.23
N GLU A 169 -0.18 -9.73 -2.22
CA GLU A 169 -1.54 -9.17 -2.26
C GLU A 169 -2.62 -10.26 -2.13
N ALA A 170 -2.45 -11.39 -2.81
CA ALA A 170 -3.41 -12.50 -2.81
C ALA A 170 -3.51 -13.24 -1.47
N GLU A 171 -2.55 -13.03 -0.57
CA GLU A 171 -2.51 -13.66 0.76
C GLU A 171 -3.09 -12.76 1.85
N LEU A 172 -3.40 -11.49 1.56
CA LEU A 172 -3.99 -10.58 2.55
C LEU A 172 -5.45 -10.94 2.82
N SER A 173 -5.87 -10.78 4.08
CA SER A 173 -7.28 -10.86 4.46
C SER A 173 -7.98 -9.53 4.17
N LEU A 174 -9.24 -9.54 3.68
CA LEU A 174 -10.03 -8.35 3.29
C LEU A 174 -11.40 -8.27 3.99
#